data_AF-A0A3B8JAF7-F1
#
_entry.id   AF-A0A3B8JAF7-F1
#
_cell.length_a   1.000
_cell.length_b   1.000
_cell.length_c   1.000
_cell.angle_alpha   90.00
_cell.angle_beta   90.00
_cell.angle_gamma   90.00
#
_symmetry.space_group_name_H-M   'P 1'
#
loop_
_entity.id
_entity.type
_entity.pdbx_description
1 polymer ?
#
loop_
_entity_poly.entity_id
_entity_poly.type
_entity_poly.pdbx_seq_one_letter_code
_entity_poly.pdbx_strand_id
1 'polypeptide(L)'
;MKLTDLAVLFIIIIMPFILILRIKSENLRYAAYKSEVINRYLDTAVEDASESMLIRGKGNKIEISRERAVNTFFNSLFINFNTAGDERSKNILSAYIPVIVLIDYDGYSVMSMEEYTNSSGDMEQKMIWKPKKPYVYESNGFIYLFTLDQNVTVYSQAENRFYEGLPEDIRVKLPDAGVLDNDLFDDVRKRTIVESIRNDVNTAINKHNKYAARFGITYNFSPPSISDGDWHR
;
A
#
# COMPACT_ATOMS: atom_id res chain seq x y z
N MET A 1 58.10 -7.21 31.67
CA MET A 1 57.45 -6.03 31.05
C MET A 1 57.07 -5.06 32.14
N LYS A 2 57.33 -3.76 31.95
CA LYS A 2 56.82 -2.73 32.86
C LYS A 2 55.31 -2.60 32.65
N LEU A 3 54.58 -2.13 33.66
CA LEU A 3 53.13 -1.91 33.58
C LEU A 3 52.74 -1.00 32.39
N THR A 4 53.63 -0.08 32.03
CA THR A 4 53.52 0.80 30.85
C THR A 4 53.52 0.04 29.53
N ASP A 5 54.34 -1.00 29.39
CA ASP A 5 54.47 -1.77 28.15
C ASP A 5 53.19 -2.59 27.88
N LEU A 6 52.57 -3.09 28.95
CA LEU A 6 51.28 -3.80 28.89
C LEU A 6 50.14 -2.85 28.49
N ALA A 7 50.13 -1.63 29.04
CA ALA A 7 49.11 -0.61 28.71
C ALA A 7 49.20 -0.16 27.25
N VAL A 8 50.41 0.00 26.71
CA VAL A 8 50.62 0.36 25.30
C VAL A 8 50.12 -0.76 24.37
N LEU A 9 50.45 -2.01 24.67
CA LEU A 9 49.95 -3.16 23.90
C LEU A 9 48.40 -3.21 23.90
N PHE A 10 47.79 -2.98 25.06
CA PHE A 10 46.34 -2.96 25.21
C PHE A 10 45.68 -1.87 24.36
N ILE A 11 46.24 -0.66 24.33
CA ILE A 11 45.74 0.45 23.49
C ILE A 11 45.88 0.12 22.01
N ILE A 12 47.02 -0.43 21.58
CA ILE A 12 47.24 -0.83 20.18
C ILE A 12 46.22 -1.86 19.73
N ILE A 13 45.84 -2.79 20.62
CA ILE A 13 44.84 -3.81 20.32
C ILE A 13 43.43 -3.22 20.32
N ILE A 14 43.03 -2.42 21.31
CA ILE A 14 41.64 -1.94 21.46
C ILE A 14 41.28 -0.77 20.54
N MET A 15 42.22 0.16 20.31
CA MET A 15 41.99 1.34 19.49
C MET A 15 41.38 1.05 18.10
N PRO A 16 41.86 0.07 17.31
CA PRO A 16 41.24 -0.26 16.03
C PRO A 16 39.80 -0.77 16.17
N PHE A 17 39.46 -1.52 17.23
CA PHE A 17 38.08 -1.96 17.47
C PHE A 17 37.15 -0.79 17.77
N ILE A 18 37.60 0.18 18.58
CA ILE A 18 36.81 1.39 18.88
C ILE A 18 36.54 2.18 17.60
N LEU A 19 37.53 2.32 16.71
CA LEU A 19 37.36 3.00 15.43
C LEU A 19 36.35 2.28 14.52
N ILE A 20 36.45 0.95 14.39
CA ILE A 20 35.50 0.16 13.59
C ILE A 20 34.08 0.26 14.16
N LEU A 21 33.94 0.17 15.49
CA LEU A 21 32.65 0.32 16.17
C LEU A 21 32.05 1.71 15.94
N ARG A 22 32.86 2.76 15.99
CA ARG A 22 32.42 4.13 15.71
C ARG A 22 31.91 4.28 14.29
N ILE A 23 32.65 3.80 13.29
CA ILE A 23 32.22 3.86 11.87
C ILE A 23 30.91 3.11 11.67
N LYS A 24 30.77 1.90 12.24
CA LYS A 24 29.52 1.14 12.19
C LYS A 24 28.37 1.89 12.83
N SER A 25 28.59 2.48 14.01
CA SER A 25 27.57 3.26 14.72
C SER A 25 27.15 4.51 13.95
N GLU A 26 28.09 5.22 13.33
CA GLU A 26 27.82 6.40 12.51
C GLU A 26 27.03 6.02 11.25
N ASN A 27 27.42 4.94 10.57
CA ASN A 27 26.70 4.42 9.40
C ASN A 27 25.27 3.98 9.75
N LEU A 28 25.08 3.29 10.88
CA LEU A 28 23.74 2.90 11.35
C LEU A 28 22.88 4.12 11.66
N ARG A 29 23.43 5.11 12.37
CA ARG A 29 22.71 6.36 12.66
C ARG A 29 22.35 7.13 11.40
N TYR A 30 23.27 7.17 10.43
CA TYR A 30 23.03 7.83 9.15
C TYR A 30 21.95 7.11 8.32
N ALA A 31 21.97 5.78 8.28
CA ALA A 31 20.93 4.99 7.61
C ALA A 31 19.56 5.19 8.26
N ALA A 32 19.48 5.16 9.60
CA ALA A 32 18.25 5.43 10.34
C ALA A 32 17.71 6.84 10.03
N TYR A 33 18.58 7.86 10.07
CA TYR A 33 18.22 9.22 9.70
C TYR A 33 17.69 9.32 8.26
N LYS A 34 18.34 8.66 7.30
CA LYS A 34 17.88 8.66 5.90
C LYS A 34 16.55 7.96 5.73
N SER A 35 16.30 6.87 6.45
CA SER A 35 15.00 6.20 6.46
C SER A 35 13.90 7.13 6.95
N GLU A 36 14.15 7.88 8.02
CA GLU A 36 13.18 8.85 8.57
C GLU A 36 12.85 9.97 7.57
N VAL A 37 13.88 10.47 6.88
CA VAL A 37 13.68 11.50 5.83
C VAL A 37 12.84 10.95 4.68
N ILE A 38 13.11 9.72 4.22
CA ILE A 38 12.34 9.07 3.15
C ILE A 38 10.89 8.84 3.58
N ASN A 39 10.66 8.35 4.81
CA ASN A 39 9.32 8.15 5.36
C ASN A 39 8.53 9.46 5.35
N ARG A 40 9.13 10.55 5.87
CA ARG A 40 8.49 11.87 5.83
C ARG A 40 8.12 12.31 4.41
N TYR A 41 8.97 12.06 3.43
CA TYR A 41 8.66 12.43 2.03
C TYR A 41 7.48 11.63 1.47
N LEU A 42 7.40 10.34 1.81
CA LEU A 42 6.27 9.49 1.43
C LEU A 42 4.99 9.91 2.14
N ASP A 43 5.06 10.15 3.45
CA ASP A 43 3.91 10.58 4.27
C ASP A 43 3.34 11.89 3.75
N THR A 44 4.18 12.89 3.49
CA THR A 44 3.74 14.16 2.88
C THR A 44 3.12 13.95 1.51
N ALA A 45 3.69 13.08 0.66
CA ALA A 45 3.12 12.80 -0.65
C ALA A 45 1.75 12.09 -0.57
N VAL A 46 1.56 11.19 0.40
CA VAL A 46 0.29 10.51 0.66
C VAL A 46 -0.76 11.46 1.25
N GLU A 47 -0.34 12.35 2.15
CA GLU A 47 -1.19 13.39 2.73
C GLU A 47 -1.70 14.35 1.64
N ASP A 48 -0.79 14.91 0.84
CA ASP A 48 -1.13 15.81 -0.27
C ASP A 48 -2.09 15.14 -1.28
N ALA A 49 -1.86 13.86 -1.58
CA ALA A 49 -2.73 13.07 -2.45
C ALA A 49 -4.12 12.84 -1.85
N SER A 50 -4.20 12.63 -0.53
CA SER A 50 -5.44 12.43 0.21
C SER A 50 -6.29 13.70 0.25
N GLU A 51 -5.66 14.87 0.32
CA GLU A 51 -6.37 16.13 0.20
C GLU A 51 -6.83 16.40 -1.24
N SER A 52 -5.98 16.14 -2.23
CA SER A 52 -6.24 16.49 -3.63
C SER A 52 -7.28 15.58 -4.30
N MET A 53 -7.45 14.36 -3.80
CA MET A 53 -8.40 13.39 -4.37
C MET A 53 -9.85 13.79 -4.17
N LEU A 54 -10.15 14.64 -3.19
CA LEU A 54 -11.50 15.07 -2.88
C LEU A 54 -11.99 16.12 -3.88
N ILE A 55 -12.94 15.74 -4.73
CA ILE A 55 -13.67 16.66 -5.60
C ILE A 55 -14.99 17.02 -4.92
N ARG A 56 -15.23 18.32 -4.69
CA ARG A 56 -16.56 18.82 -4.31
C ARG A 56 -17.50 18.63 -5.49
N GLY A 57 -18.35 17.59 -5.43
CA GLY A 57 -19.41 17.36 -6.39
C GLY A 57 -20.57 18.35 -6.25
N LYS A 58 -21.48 18.37 -7.22
CA LYS A 58 -22.74 19.12 -7.12
C LYS A 58 -23.63 18.48 -6.04
N GLY A 59 -24.08 19.29 -5.06
CA GLY A 59 -25.08 18.88 -4.07
C GLY A 59 -24.53 18.08 -2.87
N ASN A 60 -23.44 18.55 -2.24
CA ASN A 60 -22.85 17.97 -1.03
C ASN A 60 -22.30 16.53 -1.16
N LYS A 61 -22.26 15.96 -2.37
CA LYS A 61 -21.62 14.67 -2.63
C LYS A 61 -20.11 14.87 -2.83
N ILE A 62 -19.31 14.14 -2.06
CA ILE A 62 -17.86 14.05 -2.24
C ILE A 62 -17.61 12.99 -3.31
N GLU A 63 -16.88 13.36 -4.36
CA GLU A 63 -16.42 12.45 -5.41
C GLU A 63 -14.91 12.28 -5.29
N ILE A 64 -14.41 11.05 -5.45
CA ILE A 64 -12.98 10.75 -5.33
C ILE A 64 -12.36 10.66 -6.73
N SER A 65 -11.33 11.48 -7.00
CA SER A 65 -10.54 11.39 -8.22
C SER A 65 -9.21 10.69 -8.00
N ARG A 66 -9.12 9.48 -8.57
CA ARG A 66 -7.93 8.62 -8.53
C ARG A 66 -6.76 9.25 -9.27
N GLU A 67 -7.03 9.94 -10.38
CA GLU A 67 -6.02 10.61 -11.20
C GLU A 67 -5.43 11.83 -10.50
N ARG A 68 -6.25 12.64 -9.83
CA ARG A 68 -5.75 13.77 -9.02
C ARG A 68 -4.89 13.28 -7.88
N ALA A 69 -5.33 12.26 -7.16
CA ALA A 69 -4.58 11.64 -6.06
C ALA A 69 -3.16 11.26 -6.51
N VAL A 70 -3.06 10.46 -7.56
CA VAL A 70 -1.77 9.94 -8.05
C VAL A 70 -0.89 11.04 -8.65
N ASN A 71 -1.46 11.98 -9.39
CA ASN A 71 -0.69 13.08 -9.95
C ASN A 71 -0.11 13.97 -8.84
N THR A 72 -0.88 14.26 -7.80
CA THR A 72 -0.39 15.02 -6.63
C THR A 72 0.65 14.22 -5.86
N PHE A 73 0.41 12.94 -5.59
CA PHE A 73 1.37 12.05 -4.94
C PHE A 73 2.75 12.10 -5.62
N PHE A 74 2.79 11.84 -6.93
CA PHE A 74 4.04 11.86 -7.67
C PHE A 74 4.67 13.26 -7.72
N ASN A 75 3.88 14.33 -7.87
CA ASN A 75 4.39 15.68 -7.87
C ASN A 75 5.08 16.03 -6.53
N SER A 76 4.42 15.77 -5.40
CA SER A 76 4.97 16.00 -4.07
C SER A 76 6.21 15.15 -3.83
N LEU A 77 6.20 13.89 -4.25
CA LEU A 77 7.36 13.00 -4.20
C LEU A 77 8.54 13.58 -4.99
N PHE A 78 8.34 14.00 -6.24
CA PHE A 78 9.40 14.54 -7.09
C PHE A 78 9.96 15.86 -6.57
N ILE A 79 9.12 16.70 -5.95
CA ILE A 79 9.58 17.93 -5.30
C ILE A 79 10.46 17.60 -4.10
N ASN A 80 10.03 16.69 -3.23
CA ASN A 80 10.77 16.30 -2.03
C ASN A 80 12.11 15.62 -2.35
N PHE A 81 12.18 14.85 -3.43
CA PHE A 81 13.43 14.24 -3.92
C PHE A 81 14.24 15.16 -4.84
N ASN A 82 13.79 16.39 -5.11
CA ASN A 82 14.43 17.36 -5.99
C ASN A 82 14.64 16.83 -7.43
N THR A 83 13.68 16.04 -7.93
CA THR A 83 13.68 15.45 -9.28
C THR A 83 12.62 16.06 -10.21
N ALA A 84 11.85 17.05 -9.76
CA ALA A 84 10.75 17.64 -10.51
C ALA A 84 11.15 18.21 -11.89
N GLY A 85 12.41 18.62 -12.07
CA GLY A 85 12.94 19.14 -13.33
C GLY A 85 13.62 18.12 -14.26
N ASP A 86 13.82 16.86 -13.82
CA ASP A 86 14.52 15.83 -14.62
C ASP A 86 13.64 14.60 -14.84
N GLU A 87 13.18 14.41 -16.07
CA GLU A 87 12.30 13.30 -16.46
C GLU A 87 12.96 11.94 -16.27
N ARG A 88 14.29 11.84 -16.42
CA ARG A 88 15.00 10.57 -16.18
C ARG A 88 14.94 10.21 -14.70
N SER A 89 15.23 11.16 -13.82
CA SER A 89 15.17 10.95 -12.37
C SER A 89 13.74 10.65 -11.89
N LYS A 90 12.72 11.26 -12.47
CA LYS A 90 11.31 10.90 -12.19
C LYS A 90 11.03 9.45 -12.55
N ASN A 91 11.41 9.02 -13.75
CA ASN A 91 11.20 7.64 -14.20
C ASN A 91 11.93 6.63 -13.32
N ILE A 92 13.17 6.94 -12.93
CA ILE A 92 13.92 6.11 -11.98
C ILE A 92 13.17 6.04 -10.66
N LEU A 93 12.78 7.18 -10.06
CA LEU A 93 12.09 7.20 -8.77
C LEU A 93 10.74 6.46 -8.80
N SER A 94 9.96 6.62 -9.87
CA SER A 94 8.71 5.90 -10.07
C SER A 94 8.91 4.38 -10.11
N ALA A 95 10.04 3.89 -10.62
CA ALA A 95 10.35 2.45 -10.63
C ALA A 95 10.58 1.88 -9.22
N TYR A 96 10.82 2.73 -8.20
CA TYR A 96 10.90 2.32 -6.79
C TYR A 96 9.53 2.19 -6.12
N ILE A 97 8.45 2.51 -6.82
CA ILE A 97 7.08 2.38 -6.30
C ILE A 97 6.45 1.16 -6.98
N PRO A 98 6.26 0.04 -6.26
CA PRO A 98 5.74 -1.19 -6.87
C PRO A 98 4.24 -1.12 -7.14
N VAL A 99 3.49 -0.47 -6.25
CA VAL A 99 2.03 -0.46 -6.26
C VAL A 99 1.49 0.76 -5.52
N ILE A 100 0.38 1.32 -6.00
CA ILE A 100 -0.43 2.30 -5.29
C ILE A 100 -1.83 1.73 -5.16
N VAL A 101 -2.43 1.80 -3.98
CA VAL A 101 -3.81 1.36 -3.73
C VAL A 101 -4.64 2.55 -3.29
N LEU A 102 -5.78 2.73 -3.92
CA LEU A 102 -6.79 3.69 -3.48
C LEU A 102 -7.99 2.91 -2.95
N ILE A 103 -8.25 3.12 -1.66
CA ILE A 103 -9.35 2.52 -0.91
C ILE A 103 -10.55 3.47 -1.01
N ASP A 104 -11.71 2.92 -1.36
CA ASP A 104 -12.97 3.63 -1.56
C ASP A 104 -14.06 2.95 -0.71
N TYR A 105 -15.23 3.56 -0.62
CA TYR A 105 -16.30 3.16 0.30
C TYR A 105 -16.79 1.72 0.10
N ASP A 106 -16.90 1.24 -1.14
CA ASP A 106 -17.46 -0.06 -1.54
C ASP A 106 -16.44 -0.93 -2.31
N GLY A 107 -15.16 -0.54 -2.31
CA GLY A 107 -14.12 -1.30 -2.99
C GLY A 107 -12.80 -0.56 -3.07
N TYR A 108 -11.86 -1.07 -3.86
CA TYR A 108 -10.54 -0.49 -4.00
C TYR A 108 -10.04 -0.59 -5.44
N SER A 109 -9.14 0.32 -5.81
CA SER A 109 -8.44 0.31 -7.10
C SER A 109 -6.95 0.12 -6.87
N VAL A 110 -6.31 -0.70 -7.70
CA VAL A 110 -4.87 -0.95 -7.64
C VAL A 110 -4.22 -0.38 -8.89
N MET A 111 -3.20 0.44 -8.70
CA MET A 111 -2.32 0.90 -9.76
C MET A 111 -1.01 0.14 -9.66
N SER A 112 -0.67 -0.58 -10.73
CA SER A 112 0.55 -1.38 -10.80
C SER A 112 1.14 -1.32 -12.20
N MET A 113 2.41 -1.69 -12.32
CA MET A 113 3.07 -1.79 -13.62
C MET A 113 2.39 -2.86 -14.49
N GLU A 114 2.03 -2.47 -15.72
CA GLU A 114 1.47 -3.35 -16.74
C GLU A 114 2.29 -3.20 -18.03
N GLU A 115 2.39 -4.32 -18.76
CA GLU A 115 2.98 -4.39 -20.08
C GLU A 115 1.86 -4.41 -21.11
N TYR A 116 1.88 -3.47 -22.06
CA TYR A 116 0.97 -3.50 -23.20
C TYR A 116 1.72 -3.18 -24.48
N THR A 117 1.29 -3.78 -25.57
CA THR A 117 1.77 -3.43 -26.90
C THR A 117 1.01 -2.19 -27.36
N ASN A 118 1.72 -1.10 -27.62
CA ASN A 118 1.09 0.10 -28.16
C ASN A 118 0.61 -0.13 -29.60
N SER A 119 -0.11 0.83 -30.18
CA SER A 119 -0.59 0.77 -31.56
C SER A 119 0.53 0.68 -32.61
N SER A 120 1.77 0.97 -32.23
CA SER A 120 2.97 0.90 -33.07
C SER A 120 3.69 -0.45 -33.01
N GLY A 121 3.22 -1.38 -32.17
CA GLY A 121 3.84 -2.70 -31.99
C GLY A 121 4.96 -2.73 -30.92
N ASP A 122 5.25 -1.61 -30.27
CA ASP A 122 6.26 -1.53 -29.22
C ASP A 122 5.66 -1.96 -27.88
N MET A 123 6.42 -2.74 -27.11
CA MET A 123 6.06 -3.03 -25.73
C MET A 123 6.33 -1.80 -24.86
N GLU A 124 5.26 -1.20 -24.35
CA GLU A 124 5.33 -0.13 -23.36
C GLU A 124 5.04 -0.70 -21.97
N GLN A 125 5.71 -0.11 -20.98
CA GLN A 125 5.51 -0.42 -19.57
C GLN A 125 5.04 0.84 -18.87
N LYS A 126 3.88 0.76 -18.22
CA LYS A 126 3.32 1.91 -17.51
C LYS A 126 2.56 1.44 -16.28
N MET A 127 2.60 2.24 -15.23
CA MET A 127 1.64 2.11 -14.15
C MET A 127 0.26 2.53 -14.63
N ILE A 128 -0.70 1.62 -14.53
CA ILE A 128 -2.10 1.90 -14.90
C ILE A 128 -3.04 1.45 -13.80
N TRP A 129 -4.18 2.15 -13.69
CA TRP A 129 -5.26 1.74 -12.81
C TRP A 129 -5.95 0.48 -13.33
N LYS A 130 -6.07 -0.51 -12.46
CA LYS A 130 -6.95 -1.66 -12.68
C LYS A 130 -8.40 -1.27 -12.39
N PRO A 131 -9.38 -2.00 -12.96
CA PRO A 131 -10.78 -1.84 -12.59
C PRO A 131 -10.97 -1.93 -11.08
N LYS A 132 -11.87 -1.10 -10.55
CA LYS A 132 -12.22 -1.12 -9.13
C LYS A 132 -12.77 -2.50 -8.77
N LYS A 133 -12.23 -3.11 -7.71
CA LYS A 133 -12.72 -4.37 -7.18
C LYS A 133 -13.56 -4.12 -5.93
N PRO A 134 -14.78 -4.69 -5.85
CA PRO A 134 -15.59 -4.63 -4.64
C PRO A 134 -15.03 -5.52 -3.53
N TYR A 135 -15.44 -5.26 -2.29
CA TYR A 135 -15.13 -6.12 -1.15
C TYR A 135 -16.10 -7.30 -1.10
N VAL A 136 -15.68 -8.45 -1.62
CA VAL A 136 -16.58 -9.61 -1.83
C VAL A 136 -16.22 -10.76 -0.91
N TYR A 137 -17.23 -11.30 -0.24
CA TYR A 137 -17.17 -12.57 0.46
C TYR A 137 -18.31 -13.48 -0.04
N GLU A 138 -18.03 -14.75 -0.26
CA GLU A 138 -19.04 -15.73 -0.68
C GLU A 138 -19.16 -16.83 0.36
N SER A 139 -20.39 -17.14 0.78
CA SER A 139 -20.66 -18.20 1.74
C SER A 139 -22.09 -18.71 1.62
N ASN A 140 -22.26 -20.04 1.61
CA ASN A 140 -23.57 -20.73 1.62
C ASN A 140 -24.56 -20.23 0.55
N GLY A 141 -24.07 -19.93 -0.66
CA GLY A 141 -24.92 -19.42 -1.76
C GLY A 141 -25.31 -17.94 -1.65
N PHE A 142 -24.71 -17.21 -0.71
CA PHE A 142 -24.81 -15.77 -0.58
C PHE A 142 -23.50 -15.09 -0.97
N ILE A 143 -23.60 -13.99 -1.71
CA ILE A 143 -22.47 -13.12 -2.03
C ILE A 143 -22.66 -11.80 -1.28
N TYR A 144 -21.74 -11.48 -0.39
CA TYR A 144 -21.71 -10.29 0.43
C TYR A 144 -20.78 -9.27 -0.20
N LEU A 145 -21.30 -8.10 -0.53
CA LEU A 145 -20.55 -6.93 -0.96
C LEU A 145 -20.51 -5.96 0.22
N PHE A 146 -19.36 -5.89 0.88
CA PHE A 146 -19.17 -5.04 2.04
C PHE A 146 -18.81 -3.60 1.63
N THR A 147 -19.12 -2.66 2.51
CA THR A 147 -18.61 -1.29 2.49
C THR A 147 -17.64 -1.07 3.65
N LEU A 148 -17.03 0.11 3.74
CA LEU A 148 -16.16 0.48 4.87
C LEU A 148 -16.94 0.70 6.18
N ASP A 149 -18.23 1.01 6.09
CA ASP A 149 -19.13 1.13 7.23
C ASP A 149 -19.89 -0.20 7.50
N GLN A 150 -21.06 -0.12 8.14
CA GLN A 150 -21.87 -1.29 8.44
C GLN A 150 -22.84 -1.69 7.32
N ASN A 151 -22.99 -0.90 6.26
CA ASN A 151 -23.87 -1.29 5.17
C ASN A 151 -23.33 -2.52 4.44
N VAL A 152 -24.23 -3.33 3.91
CA VAL A 152 -23.87 -4.49 3.11
C VAL A 152 -24.91 -4.72 2.04
N THR A 153 -24.45 -5.14 0.87
CA THR A 153 -25.32 -5.70 -0.17
C THR A 153 -25.14 -7.21 -0.20
N VAL A 154 -26.22 -7.97 -0.02
CA VAL A 154 -26.23 -9.42 -0.08
C VAL A 154 -27.00 -9.87 -1.30
N TYR A 155 -26.34 -10.62 -2.18
CA TYR A 155 -26.98 -11.33 -3.28
C TYR A 155 -27.30 -12.77 -2.85
N SER A 156 -28.59 -13.11 -2.88
CA SER A 156 -29.07 -14.49 -2.65
C SER A 156 -29.17 -15.21 -3.99
N GLN A 157 -28.40 -16.29 -4.18
CA GLN A 157 -28.47 -17.11 -5.40
C GLN A 157 -29.81 -17.85 -5.49
N ALA A 158 -30.39 -18.25 -4.36
CA ALA A 158 -31.66 -19.00 -4.32
C ALA A 158 -32.84 -18.15 -4.81
N GLU A 159 -32.86 -16.86 -4.44
CA GLU A 159 -33.93 -15.93 -4.81
C GLU A 159 -33.57 -15.05 -6.01
N ASN A 160 -32.32 -15.12 -6.47
CA ASN A 160 -31.73 -14.28 -7.50
C ASN A 160 -32.00 -12.78 -7.28
N ARG A 161 -31.79 -12.30 -6.05
CA ARG A 161 -32.12 -10.93 -5.61
C ARG A 161 -31.03 -10.33 -4.74
N PHE A 162 -30.87 -9.01 -4.87
CA PHE A 162 -30.01 -8.19 -4.02
C PHE A 162 -30.80 -7.58 -2.85
N TYR A 163 -30.17 -7.59 -1.68
CA TYR A 163 -30.65 -6.99 -0.44
C TYR A 163 -29.61 -6.01 0.07
N GLU A 164 -29.95 -4.74 0.19
CA GLU A 164 -29.03 -3.68 0.64
C GLU A 164 -29.57 -3.03 1.92
N GLY A 165 -28.69 -2.74 2.87
CA GLY A 165 -29.02 -2.09 4.13
C GLY A 165 -28.11 -2.54 5.28
N LEU A 166 -28.61 -2.35 6.50
CA LEU A 166 -27.92 -2.81 7.70
C LEU A 166 -28.04 -4.34 7.83
N PRO A 167 -27.06 -5.01 8.48
CA PRO A 167 -27.06 -6.46 8.64
C PRO A 167 -28.33 -6.96 9.36
N GLU A 168 -28.80 -6.20 10.36
CA GLU A 168 -29.99 -6.53 11.13
C GLU A 168 -31.27 -6.54 10.27
N ASP A 169 -31.40 -5.59 9.35
CA ASP A 169 -32.56 -5.46 8.46
C ASP A 169 -32.61 -6.58 7.42
N ILE A 170 -31.44 -6.99 6.91
CA ILE A 170 -31.32 -8.04 5.92
C ILE A 170 -31.51 -9.41 6.58
N ARG A 171 -31.01 -9.60 7.81
CA ARG A 171 -31.14 -10.85 8.57
C ARG A 171 -32.60 -11.23 8.83
N VAL A 172 -33.50 -10.26 8.99
CA VAL A 172 -34.96 -10.52 9.11
C VAL A 172 -35.53 -11.16 7.83
N LYS A 173 -34.97 -10.81 6.66
CA LYS A 173 -35.41 -11.33 5.36
C LYS A 173 -34.67 -12.61 4.97
N LEU A 174 -33.40 -12.72 5.35
CA LEU A 174 -32.49 -13.82 5.04
C LEU A 174 -31.88 -14.38 6.33
N PRO A 175 -32.64 -15.16 7.12
CA PRO A 175 -32.13 -15.73 8.38
C PRO A 175 -31.00 -16.74 8.16
N ASP A 176 -30.92 -17.35 6.98
CA ASP A 176 -29.87 -18.33 6.62
C ASP A 176 -28.51 -17.66 6.29
N ALA A 177 -28.47 -16.33 6.15
CA ALA A 177 -27.25 -15.57 5.90
C ALA A 177 -26.46 -15.34 7.20
N GLY A 178 -25.86 -16.41 7.74
CA GLY A 178 -25.21 -16.41 9.05
C GLY A 178 -24.05 -15.42 9.25
N VAL A 179 -23.48 -14.86 8.17
CA VAL A 179 -22.44 -13.82 8.23
C VAL A 179 -23.00 -12.49 8.76
N LEU A 180 -24.32 -12.28 8.69
CA LEU A 180 -25.00 -11.06 9.17
C LEU A 180 -25.24 -11.06 10.70
N ASP A 181 -24.70 -12.03 11.42
CA ASP A 181 -24.70 -11.99 12.88
C ASP A 181 -23.72 -10.92 13.38
N ASN A 182 -24.11 -10.08 14.35
CA ASN A 182 -23.38 -8.83 14.66
C ASN A 182 -21.93 -9.08 15.08
N ASP A 183 -21.69 -10.14 15.85
CA ASP A 183 -20.34 -10.51 16.31
C ASP A 183 -19.46 -11.05 15.17
N LEU A 184 -20.06 -11.69 14.17
CA LEU A 184 -19.34 -12.30 13.05
C LEU A 184 -19.17 -11.34 11.87
N PHE A 185 -20.12 -10.45 11.65
CA PHE A 185 -20.19 -9.55 10.51
C PHE A 185 -18.97 -8.63 10.44
N ASP A 186 -18.64 -7.98 11.56
CA ASP A 186 -17.52 -7.06 11.65
C ASP A 186 -16.18 -7.74 11.38
N ASP A 187 -15.98 -8.94 11.94
CA ASP A 187 -14.78 -9.73 11.77
C ASP A 187 -14.62 -10.24 10.34
N VAL A 188 -15.70 -10.78 9.75
CA VAL A 188 -15.68 -11.23 8.36
C VAL A 188 -15.48 -10.05 7.42
N ARG A 189 -16.15 -8.91 7.65
CA ARG A 189 -16.00 -7.68 6.86
C ARG A 189 -14.55 -7.20 6.87
N LYS A 190 -13.98 -6.93 8.05
CA LYS A 190 -12.61 -6.43 8.20
C LYS A 190 -11.60 -7.39 7.58
N ARG A 191 -11.71 -8.68 7.88
CA ARG A 191 -10.83 -9.71 7.30
C ARG A 191 -10.93 -9.76 5.78
N THR A 192 -12.14 -9.70 5.23
CA THR A 192 -12.37 -9.75 3.77
C THR A 192 -11.74 -8.55 3.07
N ILE A 193 -11.94 -7.35 3.62
CA ILE A 193 -11.35 -6.11 3.09
C ILE A 193 -9.82 -6.22 3.09
N VAL A 194 -9.23 -6.57 4.24
CA VAL A 194 -7.77 -6.66 4.41
C VAL A 194 -7.17 -7.73 3.48
N GLU A 195 -7.74 -8.94 3.46
CA GLU A 195 -7.22 -10.03 2.64
C GLU A 195 -7.36 -9.76 1.14
N SER A 196 -8.45 -9.11 0.72
CA SER A 196 -8.65 -8.73 -0.69
C SER A 196 -7.54 -7.78 -1.15
N ILE A 197 -7.31 -6.70 -0.39
CA ILE A 197 -6.26 -5.71 -0.70
C ILE A 197 -4.88 -6.36 -0.63
N ARG A 198 -4.60 -7.13 0.44
CA ARG A 198 -3.31 -7.81 0.66
C ARG A 198 -2.97 -8.73 -0.52
N ASN A 199 -3.90 -9.56 -0.97
CA ASN A 199 -3.67 -10.49 -2.07
C ASN A 199 -3.32 -9.78 -3.39
N ASP A 200 -4.03 -8.69 -3.69
CA ASP A 200 -3.79 -7.91 -4.91
C ASP A 200 -2.47 -7.11 -4.84
N VAL A 201 -2.17 -6.52 -3.68
CA VAL A 201 -0.88 -5.85 -3.40
C VAL A 201 0.28 -6.83 -3.55
N ASN A 202 0.17 -8.02 -2.96
CA ASN A 202 1.19 -9.06 -3.07
C ASN A 202 1.41 -9.48 -4.52
N THR A 203 0.33 -9.65 -5.27
CA THR A 203 0.38 -9.99 -6.69
C THR A 203 1.06 -8.88 -7.50
N ALA A 204 0.71 -7.62 -7.24
CA ALA A 204 1.32 -6.46 -7.90
C ALA A 204 2.82 -6.33 -7.59
N ILE A 205 3.22 -6.48 -6.33
CA ILE A 205 4.63 -6.43 -5.88
C ILE A 205 5.44 -7.56 -6.52
N ASN A 206 4.92 -8.78 -6.50
CA ASN A 206 5.60 -9.94 -7.10
C ASN A 206 5.79 -9.77 -8.61
N LYS A 207 4.80 -9.17 -9.30
CA LYS A 207 4.93 -8.81 -10.71
C LYS A 207 5.97 -7.70 -10.89
N HIS A 208 5.95 -6.68 -10.04
CA HIS A 208 6.91 -5.57 -10.06
C HIS A 208 8.36 -6.03 -9.87
N ASN A 209 8.65 -7.00 -9.02
CA ASN A 209 10.00 -7.55 -8.86
C ASN A 209 10.59 -8.08 -10.17
N LYS A 210 9.77 -8.62 -11.08
CA LYS A 210 10.21 -9.05 -12.42
C LYS A 210 10.59 -7.85 -13.30
N TYR A 211 9.95 -6.70 -13.10
CA TYR A 211 10.21 -5.46 -13.81
C TYR A 211 11.40 -4.70 -13.23
N ALA A 212 11.46 -4.57 -11.91
CA ALA A 212 12.51 -3.89 -11.17
C ALA A 212 13.91 -4.43 -11.55
N ALA A 213 14.03 -5.75 -11.70
CA ALA A 213 15.26 -6.40 -12.17
C ALA A 213 15.76 -5.85 -13.53
N ARG A 214 14.85 -5.48 -14.44
CA ARG A 214 15.19 -4.90 -15.76
C ARG A 214 15.69 -3.46 -15.66
N PHE A 215 15.29 -2.73 -14.61
CA PHE A 215 15.77 -1.38 -14.30
C PHE A 215 17.06 -1.39 -13.45
N GLY A 216 17.69 -2.56 -13.25
CA GLY A 216 18.91 -2.69 -12.46
C GLY A 216 18.68 -2.64 -10.94
N ILE A 217 17.42 -2.73 -10.49
CA ILE A 217 17.09 -2.83 -9.07
C ILE A 217 17.40 -4.26 -8.62
N THR A 218 18.31 -4.39 -7.66
CA THR A 218 18.86 -5.68 -7.20
C THR A 218 18.17 -6.25 -5.95
N TYR A 219 17.29 -5.49 -5.30
CA TYR A 219 16.53 -5.93 -4.14
C TYR A 219 15.10 -6.29 -4.51
N ASN A 220 14.48 -7.17 -3.72
CA ASN A 220 13.09 -7.56 -3.89
C ASN A 220 12.20 -6.74 -2.96
N PHE A 221 11.16 -6.13 -3.54
CA PHE A 221 10.06 -5.58 -2.79
C PHE A 221 9.28 -6.72 -2.12
N SER A 222 8.90 -6.52 -0.86
CA SER A 222 8.10 -7.46 -0.09
C SER A 222 6.81 -6.78 0.35
N PRO A 223 5.72 -7.54 0.52
CA PRO A 223 4.51 -7.02 1.14
C PRO A 223 4.79 -6.35 2.48
N PRO A 224 4.10 -5.25 2.81
CA PRO A 224 4.21 -4.66 4.13
C PRO A 224 3.73 -5.66 5.18
N SER A 225 4.52 -5.90 6.22
CA SER A 225 4.05 -6.59 7.43
C SER A 225 3.22 -5.60 8.24
N ILE A 226 1.95 -5.43 7.88
CA ILE A 226 1.05 -4.60 8.68
C ILE A 226 0.65 -5.45 9.89
N SER A 227 1.02 -5.00 11.09
CA SER A 227 0.52 -5.62 12.31
C SER A 227 -1.00 -5.46 12.34
N ASP A 228 -1.76 -6.48 12.79
CA ASP A 228 -3.22 -6.42 12.78
C ASP A 228 -3.76 -5.17 13.52
N GLY A 229 -3.00 -4.66 14.50
CA GLY A 229 -3.31 -3.43 15.24
C GLY A 229 -3.22 -2.12 14.44
N ASP A 230 -2.41 -2.06 13.38
CA ASP A 230 -2.26 -0.84 12.57
C ASP A 230 -3.41 -0.65 11.56
N TRP A 231 -4.17 -1.71 11.25
CA TRP A 231 -5.43 -1.59 10.51
C TRP A 231 -6.59 -1.04 11.34
N HIS A 232 -6.45 -1.03 12.68
CA HIS A 232 -7.49 -0.59 13.61
C HIS A 232 -7.34 0.87 14.07
N ARG A 233 -6.32 1.59 13.56
CA ARG A 233 -6.09 3.00 13.87
C ARG A 233 -6.87 3.94 12.96
#